data_AF-A0AA41S429-F1
#
_entry.id   AF-A0AA41S429-F1
#
_cell.length_a   1.000
_cell.length_b   1.000
_cell.length_c   1.000
_cell.angle_alpha   90.00
_cell.angle_beta   90.00
_cell.angle_gamma   90.00
#
_symmetry.space_group_name_H-M   'P 1'
#
loop_
_entity.id
_entity.type
_entity.pdbx_description
1 polymer ?
#
loop_
_entity_poly.entity_id
_entity_poly.type
_entity_poly.pdbx_seq_one_letter_code
_entity_poly.pdbx_strand_id
1 'polypeptide(L)'
;MSYRMNRSSSSSNSGTNRVLELTLNEILAVIKPAEEDVTARTRVIDELKAVVNQSATEYSSFRGATVIPFGSYISNLYTRWGDLDISIQIQDSSRCSTALRNLHEAVRRRGHTFSITKFIPNARVPILVVESNNHNNISCDISISNYAGIIKSRFLDWVAKIDDRFRDMVLLVKEWAKFQGINSSRDGTFTSYALCLLVIYHFQTCEPPILPPLKEMHNGEIVRGRANFKYLKDVQNKMTANVEKFKRKRLTNTSSLSELFVSFFQKFSRIDLSNSNYFCTYTGKWEEREASFLTLFEISPLYIKDPFARNENAARAVCDTSKISEAFRKTYSMLISASGRDRLSLISNLVRPEVRSKIIPRD
;
A
#
# COMPACT_ATOMS: atom_id res chain seq x y z
N MET A 1 10.70 -30.65 1.83
CA MET A 1 9.71 -31.55 1.17
C MET A 1 9.09 -30.81 0.00
N SER A 2 9.41 -31.26 -1.22
CA SER A 2 8.98 -30.66 -2.49
C SER A 2 7.52 -31.04 -2.79
N TYR A 3 6.59 -30.09 -2.68
CA TYR A 3 5.23 -30.28 -3.18
C TYR A 3 5.24 -30.13 -4.72
N ARG A 4 5.24 -31.27 -5.41
CA ARG A 4 4.95 -31.37 -6.84
C ARG A 4 3.47 -30.99 -7.04
N MET A 5 3.19 -29.85 -7.67
CA MET A 5 1.84 -29.54 -8.15
C MET A 5 1.53 -30.41 -9.37
N ASN A 6 0.54 -31.29 -9.23
CA ASN A 6 -0.05 -32.03 -10.33
C ASN A 6 -0.74 -31.07 -11.30
N ARG A 7 -0.33 -31.10 -12.57
CA ARG A 7 -1.07 -30.52 -13.69
C ARG A 7 -2.22 -31.46 -14.05
N SER A 8 -3.46 -30.98 -13.95
CA SER A 8 -4.61 -31.63 -14.57
C SER A 8 -5.55 -30.60 -15.23
N SER A 9 -5.86 -30.90 -16.49
CA SER A 9 -6.98 -30.43 -17.34
C SER A 9 -7.11 -28.94 -17.69
N SER A 10 -6.69 -28.58 -18.91
CA SER A 10 -6.61 -27.21 -19.45
C SER A 10 -7.72 -26.83 -20.45
N SER A 11 -8.86 -27.53 -20.51
CA SER A 11 -9.92 -27.20 -21.49
C SER A 11 -11.21 -26.58 -20.90
N SER A 12 -11.44 -26.67 -19.58
CA SER A 12 -12.61 -26.07 -18.90
C SER A 12 -12.33 -24.74 -18.17
N ASN A 13 -11.06 -24.32 -18.10
CA ASN A 13 -10.64 -23.12 -17.34
C ASN A 13 -10.65 -21.80 -18.14
N SER A 14 -10.77 -21.82 -19.48
CA SER A 14 -10.61 -20.60 -20.28
C SER A 14 -11.81 -19.64 -20.19
N GLY A 15 -13.03 -20.16 -20.02
CA GLY A 15 -14.24 -19.35 -19.86
C GLY A 15 -14.35 -18.70 -18.48
N THR A 16 -13.95 -19.41 -17.42
CA THR A 16 -13.96 -18.94 -16.02
C THR A 16 -13.01 -17.76 -15.83
N ASN A 17 -11.79 -17.87 -16.33
CA ASN A 17 -10.81 -16.78 -16.23
C ASN A 17 -11.28 -15.54 -17.00
N ARG A 18 -12.05 -15.70 -18.09
CA ARG A 18 -12.49 -14.56 -18.90
C ARG A 18 -13.52 -13.66 -18.21
N VAL A 19 -14.53 -14.22 -17.54
CA VAL A 19 -15.53 -13.40 -16.82
C VAL A 19 -14.88 -12.64 -15.66
N LEU A 20 -14.01 -13.32 -14.91
CA LEU A 20 -13.26 -12.70 -13.83
C LEU A 20 -12.34 -11.59 -14.37
N GLU A 21 -11.56 -11.87 -15.41
CA GLU A 21 -10.67 -10.88 -16.05
C GLU A 21 -11.42 -9.62 -16.48
N LEU A 22 -12.55 -9.76 -17.17
CA LEU A 22 -13.37 -8.62 -17.59
C LEU A 22 -13.92 -7.86 -16.38
N THR A 23 -14.43 -8.57 -15.37
CA THR A 23 -14.99 -7.94 -14.17
C THR A 23 -13.92 -7.19 -13.36
N LEU A 24 -12.71 -7.74 -13.23
CA LEU A 24 -11.59 -7.06 -12.57
C LEU A 24 -11.20 -5.79 -13.33
N ASN A 25 -11.21 -5.82 -14.66
CA ASN A 25 -10.94 -4.64 -15.50
C ASN A 25 -12.02 -3.57 -15.37
N GLU A 26 -13.30 -3.95 -15.27
CA GLU A 26 -14.39 -3.01 -14.97
C GLU A 26 -14.24 -2.34 -13.60
N ILE A 27 -13.89 -3.13 -12.58
CA ILE A 27 -13.59 -2.60 -11.24
C ILE A 27 -12.42 -1.61 -11.32
N LEU A 28 -11.34 -1.97 -12.00
CA LEU A 28 -10.16 -1.12 -12.17
C LEU A 28 -10.50 0.20 -12.87
N ALA A 29 -11.34 0.17 -13.92
CA ALA A 29 -11.78 1.37 -14.62
C ALA A 29 -12.51 2.37 -13.69
N VAL A 30 -13.20 1.87 -12.66
CA VAL A 30 -13.91 2.69 -11.68
C VAL A 30 -13.00 3.17 -10.55
N ILE A 31 -12.10 2.33 -10.04
CA ILE A 31 -11.29 2.65 -8.85
C ILE A 31 -9.99 3.39 -9.18
N LYS A 32 -9.44 3.26 -10.40
CA LYS A 32 -8.25 4.00 -10.82
C LYS A 32 -8.53 5.52 -10.81
N PRO A 33 -7.58 6.34 -10.36
CA PRO A 33 -7.71 7.79 -10.41
C PRO A 33 -7.80 8.28 -11.86
N ALA A 34 -8.69 9.23 -12.11
CA ALA A 34 -8.74 10.01 -13.35
C ALA A 34 -7.83 11.25 -13.25
N GLU A 35 -7.60 11.94 -14.37
CA GLU A 35 -6.75 13.14 -14.42
C GLU A 35 -7.25 14.26 -13.49
N GLU A 36 -8.58 14.39 -13.33
CA GLU A 36 -9.18 15.33 -12.39
C GLU A 36 -8.84 14.99 -10.95
N ASP A 37 -8.76 13.70 -10.61
CA ASP A 37 -8.38 13.22 -9.28
C ASP A 37 -6.90 13.54 -8.96
N VAL A 38 -6.02 13.50 -9.97
CA VAL A 38 -4.61 13.90 -9.84
C VAL A 38 -4.48 15.42 -9.70
N THR A 39 -5.22 16.16 -10.53
CA THR A 39 -5.25 17.62 -10.52
C THR A 39 -5.74 18.16 -9.18
N ALA A 40 -6.83 17.59 -8.64
CA ALA A 40 -7.37 17.95 -7.34
C ALA A 40 -6.35 17.75 -6.22
N ARG A 41 -5.66 16.60 -6.18
CA ARG A 41 -4.59 16.35 -5.18
C ARG A 41 -3.43 17.32 -5.32
N THR A 42 -3.05 17.67 -6.55
CA THR A 42 -1.98 18.65 -6.80
C THR A 42 -2.36 20.02 -6.24
N ARG A 43 -3.60 20.48 -6.46
CA ARG A 43 -4.12 21.73 -5.89
C ARG A 43 -4.12 21.71 -4.37
N VAL A 44 -4.55 20.61 -3.75
CA VAL A 44 -4.52 20.44 -2.29
C VAL A 44 -3.10 20.55 -1.73
N ILE A 45 -2.11 19.95 -2.40
CA ILE A 45 -0.69 20.06 -2.02
C ILE A 45 -0.24 21.52 -2.09
N ASP A 46 -0.61 22.24 -3.14
CA ASP A 46 -0.20 23.63 -3.34
C ASP A 46 -0.89 24.60 -2.36
N GLU A 47 -2.15 24.36 -2.01
CA GLU A 47 -2.84 25.06 -0.92
C GLU A 47 -2.11 24.84 0.41
N LEU A 48 -1.75 23.60 0.74
CA LEU A 48 -1.01 23.32 1.97
C LEU A 48 0.41 23.92 1.96
N LYS A 49 1.10 23.94 0.82
CA LYS A 49 2.36 24.69 0.66
C LYS A 49 2.16 26.17 0.98
N ALA A 50 1.10 26.78 0.47
CA ALA A 50 0.79 28.18 0.76
C ALA A 50 0.55 28.40 2.27
N VAL A 51 -0.21 27.52 2.94
CA VAL A 51 -0.42 27.54 4.40
C VAL A 51 0.90 27.56 5.15
N VAL A 52 1.79 26.60 4.85
CA VAL A 52 3.09 26.45 5.54
C VAL A 52 4.00 27.64 5.28
N ASN A 53 4.10 28.09 4.02
CA ASN A 53 4.98 29.20 3.63
C ASN A 53 4.56 30.53 4.27
N GLN A 54 3.27 30.84 4.22
CA GLN A 54 2.72 32.06 4.82
C GLN A 54 2.87 32.04 6.36
N SER A 55 2.81 30.86 6.97
CA SER A 55 2.98 30.70 8.42
C SER A 55 4.44 30.68 8.88
N ALA A 56 5.42 30.74 7.97
CA ALA A 56 6.86 30.77 8.31
C ALA A 56 7.33 32.12 8.90
N THR A 57 6.55 33.19 8.73
CA THR A 57 6.81 34.50 9.36
C THR A 57 6.60 34.44 10.86
N GLU A 58 5.52 33.78 11.30
CA GLU A 58 5.12 33.61 12.70
C GLU A 58 5.81 32.40 13.36
N TYR A 59 5.86 31.27 12.66
CA TYR A 59 6.41 30.03 13.19
C TYR A 59 7.80 29.76 12.63
N SER A 60 8.83 29.98 13.45
CA SER A 60 10.21 29.72 13.07
C SER A 60 10.48 28.26 12.63
N SER A 61 9.66 27.30 13.07
CA SER A 61 9.74 25.90 12.65
C SER A 61 9.44 25.69 11.15
N PHE A 62 8.74 26.62 10.50
CA PHE A 62 8.40 26.53 9.08
C PHE A 62 9.34 27.32 8.17
N ARG A 63 10.32 28.05 8.71
CA ARG A 63 11.33 28.73 7.89
C ARG A 63 12.16 27.70 7.13
N GLY A 64 12.10 27.76 5.80
CA GLY A 64 12.76 26.79 4.92
C GLY A 64 12.16 25.38 4.98
N ALA A 65 10.94 25.22 5.51
CA ALA A 65 10.25 23.95 5.48
C ALA A 65 9.77 23.60 4.07
N THR A 66 9.68 22.31 3.77
CA THR A 66 9.18 21.82 2.47
C THR A 66 8.00 20.88 2.68
N VAL A 67 6.98 21.01 1.84
CA VAL A 67 5.79 20.15 1.86
C VAL A 67 5.99 19.06 0.81
N ILE A 68 6.17 17.82 1.26
CA ILE A 68 6.51 16.69 0.41
C ILE A 68 5.40 15.62 0.51
N PRO A 69 4.65 15.37 -0.57
CA PRO A 69 3.73 14.23 -0.60
C PRO A 69 4.51 12.91 -0.53
N PHE A 70 3.90 11.89 0.06
CA PHE A 70 4.42 10.52 0.09
C PHE A 70 3.29 9.50 -0.06
N GLY A 71 3.53 8.27 0.39
CA GLY A 71 2.49 7.25 0.52
C GLY A 71 1.96 6.73 -0.82
N SER A 72 0.65 6.44 -0.84
CA SER A 72 0.04 5.76 -1.99
C SER A 72 -0.05 6.65 -3.23
N TYR A 73 -0.11 7.98 -3.07
CA TYR A 73 -0.06 8.95 -4.16
C TYR A 73 1.27 8.89 -4.91
N ILE A 74 2.40 8.96 -4.19
CA ILE A 74 3.74 8.90 -4.79
C ILE A 74 4.07 7.55 -5.41
N SER A 75 3.60 6.45 -4.80
CA SER A 75 3.80 5.11 -5.35
C SER A 75 2.86 4.75 -6.51
N ASN A 76 1.92 5.63 -6.86
CA ASN A 76 0.85 5.36 -7.82
C ASN A 76 -0.01 4.12 -7.46
N LEU A 77 -0.14 3.82 -6.16
CA LEU A 77 -0.90 2.69 -5.62
C LEU A 77 -2.16 3.16 -4.87
N TYR A 78 -2.73 4.28 -5.28
CA TYR A 78 -3.94 4.88 -4.71
C TYR A 78 -5.15 4.69 -5.64
N THR A 79 -6.33 4.57 -5.04
CA THR A 79 -7.59 4.64 -5.78
C THR A 79 -8.03 6.10 -5.87
N ARG A 80 -9.05 6.41 -6.68
CA ARG A 80 -9.58 7.77 -6.78
C ARG A 80 -10.08 8.36 -5.46
N TRP A 81 -10.48 7.52 -4.51
CA TRP A 81 -10.86 7.90 -3.13
C TRP A 81 -9.72 7.72 -2.11
N GLY A 82 -8.49 7.54 -2.57
CA GLY A 82 -7.32 7.46 -1.70
C GLY A 82 -7.09 8.78 -0.97
N ASP A 83 -6.62 8.67 0.27
CA ASP A 83 -6.09 9.79 1.03
C ASP A 83 -4.79 10.32 0.39
N LEU A 84 -4.37 11.48 0.88
CA LEU A 84 -3.11 12.11 0.52
C LEU A 84 -2.19 12.19 1.73
N ASP A 85 -1.13 11.40 1.71
CA ASP A 85 -0.10 11.44 2.75
C ASP A 85 0.89 12.59 2.47
N ILE A 86 1.07 13.50 3.43
CA ILE A 86 1.97 14.65 3.28
C ILE A 86 2.90 14.75 4.47
N SER A 87 4.17 15.02 4.19
CA SER A 87 5.14 15.33 5.23
C SER A 87 5.71 16.74 5.08
N ILE A 88 5.63 17.52 6.15
CA ILE A 88 6.30 18.82 6.25
C ILE A 88 7.71 18.57 6.78
N GLN A 89 8.72 18.69 5.93
CA GLN A 89 10.12 18.59 6.32
C GLN A 89 10.58 19.92 6.89
N ILE A 90 10.95 19.91 8.16
CA ILE A 90 11.52 21.06 8.87
C ILE A 90 13.04 20.86 9.04
N GLN A 91 13.79 21.95 9.20
CA GLN A 91 15.25 21.89 9.34
C GLN A 91 15.68 21.20 10.65
N ASP A 92 14.94 21.47 11.74
CA ASP A 92 15.20 20.93 13.07
C ASP A 92 14.13 19.91 13.47
N SER A 93 14.43 18.62 13.26
CA SER A 93 13.52 17.52 13.59
C SER A 93 13.25 17.35 15.08
N SER A 94 13.99 18.00 15.98
CA SER A 94 13.66 17.97 17.42
C SER A 94 12.35 18.70 17.71
N ARG A 95 11.94 19.62 16.82
CA ARG A 95 10.75 20.46 16.96
C ARG A 95 9.50 19.86 16.32
N CYS A 96 9.49 18.57 15.95
CA CYS A 96 8.36 17.94 15.28
C CYS A 96 7.03 18.13 16.02
N SER A 97 7.00 17.90 17.33
CA SER A 97 5.77 18.04 18.14
C SER A 97 5.27 19.48 18.17
N THR A 98 6.17 20.46 18.32
CA THR A 98 5.83 21.88 18.28
C THR A 98 5.38 22.31 16.89
N ALA A 99 6.05 21.86 15.84
CA ALA A 99 5.70 22.16 14.46
C ALA A 99 4.32 21.59 14.09
N LEU A 100 3.95 20.40 14.59
CA LEU A 100 2.62 19.85 14.37
C LEU A 100 1.52 20.70 15.05
N ARG A 101 1.77 21.19 16.27
CA ARG A 101 0.86 22.11 16.97
C ARG A 101 0.74 23.45 16.23
N ASN A 102 1.86 23.99 15.75
CA ASN A 102 1.87 25.21 14.93
C ASN A 102 1.10 25.00 13.62
N LEU A 103 1.21 23.82 13.01
CA LEU A 103 0.45 23.47 11.81
C LEU A 103 -1.04 23.42 12.11
N HIS A 104 -1.44 22.79 13.21
CA HIS A 104 -2.83 22.73 13.65
C HIS A 104 -3.42 24.15 13.75
N GLU A 105 -2.72 25.08 14.41
CA GLU A 105 -3.15 26.47 14.50
C GLU A 105 -3.18 27.19 13.15
N ALA A 106 -2.15 26.99 12.30
CA ALA A 106 -2.08 27.57 10.97
C ALA A 106 -3.22 27.13 10.04
N VAL A 107 -3.62 25.85 10.13
CA VAL A 107 -4.75 25.28 9.39
C VAL A 107 -6.07 25.76 9.98
N ARG A 108 -6.21 25.79 11.32
CA ARG A 108 -7.41 26.26 12.01
C ARG A 108 -7.80 27.68 11.61
N ARG A 109 -6.83 28.58 11.48
CA ARG A 109 -7.07 29.96 11.01
C ARG A 109 -7.49 30.05 9.55
N ARG A 110 -7.20 29.03 8.75
CA ARG A 110 -7.60 28.88 7.35
C ARG A 110 -8.74 27.87 7.19
N GLY A 111 -9.66 27.85 8.15
CA GLY A 111 -10.79 26.91 8.19
C GLY A 111 -11.70 26.91 6.96
N HIS A 112 -11.61 27.94 6.10
CA HIS A 112 -12.30 27.96 4.81
C HIS A 112 -11.66 27.03 3.77
N THR A 113 -10.35 26.74 3.86
CA THR A 113 -9.62 25.87 2.92
C THR A 113 -9.63 24.42 3.37
N PHE A 114 -9.43 24.21 4.68
CA PHE A 114 -9.27 22.89 5.27
C PHE A 114 -10.10 22.75 6.53
N SER A 115 -10.81 21.64 6.65
CA SER A 115 -11.46 21.21 7.88
C SER A 115 -10.57 20.24 8.63
N ILE A 116 -10.25 20.52 9.89
CA ILE A 116 -9.47 19.60 10.73
C ILE A 116 -10.40 18.49 11.21
N THR A 117 -10.11 17.24 10.84
CA THR A 117 -10.94 16.10 11.24
C THR A 117 -10.34 15.35 12.43
N LYS A 118 -9.00 15.27 12.54
CA LYS A 118 -8.32 14.59 13.66
C LYS A 118 -7.00 15.25 13.98
N PHE A 119 -6.68 15.32 15.27
CA PHE A 119 -5.37 15.74 15.77
C PHE A 119 -4.82 14.67 16.71
N ILE A 120 -3.75 13.98 16.29
CA ILE A 120 -3.19 12.81 16.99
C ILE A 120 -1.71 13.09 17.33
N PRO A 121 -1.43 13.96 18.32
CA PRO A 121 -0.06 14.40 18.62
C PRO A 121 0.78 13.38 19.38
N ASN A 122 0.15 12.41 20.05
CA ASN A 122 0.82 11.48 20.98
C ASN A 122 1.07 10.08 20.37
N ALA A 123 0.81 9.89 19.08
CA ALA A 123 1.10 8.64 18.38
C ALA A 123 2.60 8.53 18.06
N ARG A 124 3.07 7.30 17.77
CA ARG A 124 4.47 7.05 17.33
C ARG A 124 4.88 7.93 16.14
N VAL A 125 3.95 8.17 15.21
CA VAL A 125 4.06 9.19 14.18
C VAL A 125 2.93 10.17 14.43
N PRO A 126 3.20 11.37 14.99
CA PRO A 126 2.20 12.39 15.20
C PRO A 126 1.59 12.86 13.88
N ILE A 127 0.25 12.91 13.80
CA ILE A 127 -0.48 13.21 12.57
C ILE A 127 -1.57 14.26 12.83
N LEU A 128 -1.72 15.18 11.89
CA LEU A 128 -2.87 16.06 11.72
C LEU A 128 -3.63 15.59 10.48
N VAL A 129 -4.90 15.20 10.64
CA VAL A 129 -5.78 14.82 9.53
C VAL A 129 -6.70 15.99 9.20
N VAL A 130 -6.71 16.38 7.93
CA VAL A 130 -7.54 17.46 7.41
C VAL A 130 -8.28 17.00 6.16
N GLU A 131 -9.41 17.63 5.85
CA GLU A 131 -10.11 17.46 4.57
C GLU A 131 -10.10 18.79 3.81
N SER A 132 -9.87 18.73 2.50
CA SER A 132 -9.94 19.92 1.65
C SER A 132 -11.38 20.30 1.36
N ASN A 133 -11.78 21.51 1.73
CA ASN A 133 -13.13 22.02 1.48
C ASN A 133 -13.38 22.36 -0.01
N ASN A 134 -12.30 22.60 -0.77
CA ASN A 134 -12.37 23.08 -2.15
C ASN A 134 -12.22 21.96 -3.19
N HIS A 135 -11.73 20.78 -2.80
CA HIS A 135 -11.34 19.73 -3.73
C HIS A 135 -11.91 18.38 -3.30
N ASN A 136 -13.24 18.22 -3.41
CA ASN A 136 -13.96 16.95 -3.20
C ASN A 136 -13.71 16.28 -1.83
N ASN A 137 -13.47 17.05 -0.78
CA ASN A 137 -13.21 16.53 0.58
C ASN A 137 -12.04 15.52 0.61
N ILE A 138 -10.99 15.74 -0.19
CA ILE A 138 -9.79 14.90 -0.15
C ILE A 138 -9.20 14.96 1.26
N SER A 139 -9.18 13.81 1.93
CA SER A 139 -8.53 13.62 3.23
C SER A 139 -7.01 13.63 3.07
N CYS A 140 -6.33 14.36 3.95
CA CYS A 140 -4.89 14.50 3.97
C CYS A 140 -4.33 14.15 5.36
N ASP A 141 -3.45 13.17 5.42
CA ASP A 141 -2.72 12.76 6.61
C ASP A 141 -1.38 13.50 6.64
N ILE A 142 -1.26 14.51 7.50
CA ILE A 142 -0.09 15.39 7.56
C ILE A 142 0.78 15.06 8.77
N SER A 143 2.05 14.76 8.50
CA SER A 143 3.08 14.46 9.51
C SER A 143 4.28 15.39 9.41
N ILE A 144 5.07 15.53 10.47
CA ILE A 144 6.30 16.35 10.45
C ILE A 144 7.53 15.46 10.30
N SER A 145 8.41 15.80 9.35
CA SER A 145 9.70 15.12 9.10
C SER A 145 9.61 13.59 8.99
N ASN A 146 8.55 13.07 8.37
CA ASN A 146 8.33 11.64 8.12
C ASN A 146 9.14 11.16 6.91
N TYR A 147 10.45 11.14 7.10
CA TYR A 147 11.39 10.72 6.08
C TYR A 147 11.20 9.24 5.67
N ALA A 148 10.89 8.37 6.63
CA ALA A 148 10.62 6.95 6.35
C ALA A 148 9.48 6.75 5.34
N GLY A 149 8.38 7.48 5.48
CA GLY A 149 7.24 7.42 4.55
C GLY A 149 7.61 7.88 3.12
N ILE A 150 8.41 8.94 3.00
CA ILE A 150 8.92 9.44 1.71
C ILE A 150 9.76 8.38 1.00
N ILE A 151 10.65 7.71 1.74
CA ILE A 151 11.52 6.69 1.17
C ILE A 151 10.75 5.44 0.75
N LYS A 152 9.89 4.91 1.65
CA LYS A 152 9.10 3.71 1.37
C LYS A 152 8.21 3.90 0.15
N SER A 153 7.57 5.07 0.01
CA SER A 153 6.72 5.37 -1.15
C SER A 153 7.50 5.46 -2.47
N ARG A 154 8.67 6.10 -2.49
CA ARG A 154 9.55 6.10 -3.68
C ARG A 154 10.02 4.70 -4.07
N PHE A 155 10.31 3.86 -3.08
CA PHE A 155 10.70 2.49 -3.37
C PHE A 155 9.54 1.70 -3.99
N LEU A 156 8.33 1.83 -3.44
CA LEU A 156 7.15 1.17 -4.00
C LEU A 156 6.82 1.66 -5.41
N ASP A 157 7.05 2.94 -5.73
CA ASP A 157 6.97 3.46 -7.11
C ASP A 157 7.92 2.70 -8.05
N TRP A 158 9.17 2.47 -7.65
CA TRP A 158 10.12 1.71 -8.44
C TRP A 158 9.73 0.24 -8.63
N VAL A 159 9.15 -0.38 -7.59
CA VAL A 159 8.60 -1.74 -7.69
C VAL A 159 7.43 -1.78 -8.67
N ALA A 160 6.53 -0.80 -8.60
CA ALA A 160 5.36 -0.73 -9.48
C ALA A 160 5.73 -0.57 -10.96
N LYS A 161 6.89 0.02 -11.28
CA LYS A 161 7.42 0.15 -12.64
C LYS A 161 8.06 -1.13 -13.20
N ILE A 162 8.15 -2.20 -12.42
CA ILE A 162 8.67 -3.49 -12.92
C ILE A 162 7.65 -4.17 -13.82
N ASP A 163 6.38 -4.20 -13.41
CA ASP A 163 5.30 -4.91 -14.09
C ASP A 163 3.94 -4.24 -13.79
N ASP A 164 3.22 -3.82 -14.84
CA ASP A 164 1.99 -3.02 -14.69
C ASP A 164 0.87 -3.76 -13.93
N ARG A 165 0.86 -5.10 -14.00
CA ARG A 165 -0.11 -5.94 -13.26
C ARG A 165 0.02 -5.77 -11.75
N PHE A 166 1.19 -5.36 -11.25
CA PHE A 166 1.41 -5.15 -9.83
C PHE A 166 0.51 -4.04 -9.26
N ARG A 167 0.46 -2.89 -9.96
CA ARG A 167 -0.39 -1.77 -9.56
C ARG A 167 -1.85 -2.22 -9.49
N ASP A 168 -2.31 -2.87 -10.55
CA ASP A 168 -3.70 -3.32 -10.68
C ASP A 168 -4.06 -4.31 -9.58
N MET A 169 -3.17 -5.26 -9.29
CA MET A 169 -3.35 -6.20 -8.18
C MET A 169 -3.43 -5.48 -6.82
N VAL A 170 -2.56 -4.51 -6.55
CA VAL A 170 -2.59 -3.75 -5.28
C VAL A 170 -3.91 -2.99 -5.14
N LEU A 171 -4.40 -2.35 -6.20
CA LEU A 171 -5.67 -1.61 -6.13
C LEU A 171 -6.86 -2.55 -5.88
N LEU A 172 -6.93 -3.68 -6.58
CA LEU A 172 -7.98 -4.69 -6.38
C LEU A 172 -7.95 -5.28 -4.97
N VAL A 173 -6.76 -5.67 -4.47
CA VAL A 173 -6.61 -6.22 -3.12
C VAL A 173 -6.96 -5.17 -2.05
N LYS A 174 -6.59 -3.90 -2.25
CA LYS A 174 -6.97 -2.81 -1.33
C LYS A 174 -8.47 -2.59 -1.29
N GLU A 175 -9.13 -2.59 -2.45
CA GLU A 175 -10.58 -2.43 -2.54
C GLU A 175 -11.32 -3.60 -1.89
N TRP A 176 -10.92 -4.83 -2.22
CA TRP A 176 -11.42 -6.05 -1.59
C TRP A 176 -11.23 -6.04 -0.07
N ALA A 177 -10.04 -5.69 0.41
CA ALA A 177 -9.75 -5.67 1.84
C ALA A 177 -10.57 -4.60 2.58
N LYS A 178 -10.86 -3.46 1.94
CA LYS A 178 -11.77 -2.45 2.49
C LYS A 178 -13.22 -2.97 2.53
N PHE A 179 -13.68 -3.66 1.48
CA PHE A 179 -15.00 -4.30 1.46
C PHE A 179 -15.17 -5.34 2.57
N GLN A 180 -14.16 -6.17 2.79
CA GLN A 180 -14.16 -7.17 3.87
C GLN A 180 -13.94 -6.55 5.27
N GLY A 181 -13.67 -5.25 5.36
CA GLY A 181 -13.40 -4.56 6.62
C GLY A 181 -12.13 -5.06 7.32
N ILE A 182 -11.07 -5.36 6.54
CA ILE A 182 -9.76 -5.84 7.03
C ILE A 182 -8.59 -4.94 6.60
N ASN A 183 -8.87 -3.69 6.23
CA ASN A 183 -7.88 -2.66 5.87
C ASN A 183 -8.06 -1.41 6.74
N SER A 184 -7.91 -1.58 8.05
CA SER A 184 -7.99 -0.51 9.05
C SER A 184 -7.06 -0.81 10.21
N SER A 185 -6.00 0.00 10.34
CA SER A 185 -5.05 -0.11 11.44
C SER A 185 -5.65 0.19 12.81
N ARG A 186 -6.74 0.98 12.83
CA ARG A 186 -7.47 1.33 14.06
C ARG A 186 -8.30 0.17 14.56
N ASP A 187 -8.83 -0.62 13.64
CA ASP A 187 -9.70 -1.77 13.95
C ASP A 187 -8.89 -3.06 14.14
N GLY A 188 -7.58 -2.96 14.31
CA GLY A 188 -6.72 -4.11 14.56
C GLY A 188 -6.50 -5.00 13.33
N THR A 189 -6.56 -4.45 12.11
CA THR A 189 -6.42 -5.19 10.84
C THR A 189 -5.27 -4.65 9.98
N PHE A 190 -5.17 -5.07 8.70
CA PHE A 190 -4.04 -4.69 7.87
C PHE A 190 -3.96 -3.18 7.62
N THR A 191 -2.72 -2.70 7.51
CA THR A 191 -2.44 -1.43 6.84
C THR A 191 -2.41 -1.65 5.32
N SER A 192 -2.67 -0.60 4.55
CA SER A 192 -2.50 -0.66 3.08
C SER A 192 -1.05 -0.99 2.67
N TYR A 193 -0.06 -0.62 3.50
CA TYR A 193 1.34 -1.00 3.28
C TYR A 193 1.55 -2.51 3.45
N ALA A 194 0.99 -3.12 4.50
CA ALA A 194 1.06 -4.56 4.72
C ALA A 194 0.42 -5.36 3.56
N LEU A 195 -0.74 -4.92 3.06
CA LEU A 195 -1.37 -5.51 1.88
C LEU A 195 -0.47 -5.42 0.63
N CYS A 196 0.18 -4.27 0.43
CA CYS A 196 1.13 -4.10 -0.67
C CYS A 196 2.30 -5.10 -0.57
N LEU A 197 2.84 -5.31 0.63
CA LEU A 197 3.91 -6.31 0.84
C LEU A 197 3.44 -7.74 0.58
N LEU A 198 2.19 -8.09 0.89
CA LEU A 198 1.62 -9.40 0.53
C LEU A 198 1.56 -9.58 -0.98
N VAL A 199 1.17 -8.53 -1.72
CA VAL A 199 1.16 -8.57 -3.20
C VAL A 199 2.59 -8.69 -3.74
N ILE A 200 3.56 -7.92 -3.21
CA ILE A 200 4.98 -8.04 -3.61
C ILE A 200 5.45 -9.48 -3.41
N TYR A 201 5.19 -10.04 -2.23
CA TYR A 201 5.58 -11.41 -1.91
C TYR A 201 4.93 -12.43 -2.86
N HIS A 202 3.66 -12.26 -3.19
CA HIS A 202 2.97 -13.11 -4.14
C HIS A 202 3.66 -13.11 -5.50
N PHE A 203 3.96 -11.93 -6.04
CA PHE A 203 4.65 -11.74 -7.32
C PHE A 203 6.10 -12.26 -7.33
N GLN A 204 6.80 -12.19 -6.19
CA GLN A 204 8.15 -12.75 -6.02
C GLN A 204 8.16 -14.28 -6.05
N THR A 205 7.05 -14.90 -5.63
CA THR A 205 6.90 -16.34 -5.50
C THR A 205 5.93 -16.92 -6.54
N CYS A 206 5.71 -16.19 -7.64
CA CYS A 206 5.13 -16.74 -8.86
C CYS A 206 6.18 -17.57 -9.60
N GLU A 207 5.73 -18.48 -10.46
CA GLU A 207 6.62 -19.27 -11.32
C GLU A 207 6.21 -19.07 -12.80
N PRO A 208 7.01 -18.37 -13.62
CA PRO A 208 8.23 -17.62 -13.26
C PRO A 208 7.97 -16.42 -12.33
N PRO A 209 8.98 -15.94 -11.58
CA PRO A 209 8.84 -14.80 -10.67
C PRO A 209 8.64 -13.50 -11.46
N ILE A 210 7.65 -12.71 -11.07
CA ILE A 210 7.36 -11.43 -11.72
C ILE A 210 8.22 -10.32 -11.12
N LEU A 211 8.41 -10.33 -9.80
CA LEU A 211 9.26 -9.37 -9.09
C LEU A 211 10.51 -10.07 -8.53
N PRO A 212 11.66 -9.38 -8.45
CA PRO A 212 12.83 -9.90 -7.76
C PRO A 212 12.67 -9.80 -6.23
N PRO A 213 13.42 -10.58 -5.44
CA PRO A 213 13.71 -10.24 -4.05
C PRO A 213 14.16 -8.79 -3.91
N LEU A 214 13.65 -8.04 -2.94
CA LEU A 214 13.92 -6.60 -2.87
C LEU A 214 15.40 -6.28 -2.59
N LYS A 215 16.13 -7.21 -1.95
CA LYS A 215 17.59 -7.11 -1.76
C LYS A 215 18.39 -7.06 -3.06
N GLU A 216 17.85 -7.61 -4.15
CA GLU A 216 18.49 -7.57 -5.47
C GLU A 216 18.29 -6.21 -6.15
N MET A 217 17.24 -5.48 -5.76
CA MET A 217 17.04 -4.10 -6.22
C MET A 217 17.91 -3.14 -5.41
N HIS A 218 17.90 -3.27 -4.07
CA HIS A 218 18.74 -2.51 -3.16
C HIS A 218 19.16 -3.35 -1.95
N ASN A 219 20.46 -3.49 -1.75
CA ASN A 219 21.02 -4.17 -0.58
C ASN A 219 21.41 -3.12 0.48
N GLY A 220 20.72 -3.13 1.63
CA GLY A 220 20.96 -2.19 2.72
C GLY A 220 19.72 -1.45 3.22
N GLU A 221 19.88 -0.70 4.31
CA GLU A 221 18.80 0.09 4.91
C GLU A 221 18.66 1.46 4.22
N ILE A 222 17.44 1.82 3.81
CA ILE A 222 17.16 3.10 3.15
C ILE A 222 16.65 4.17 4.16
N VAL A 223 16.23 3.74 5.36
CA VAL A 223 15.53 4.60 6.34
C VAL A 223 16.45 5.26 7.38
N ARG A 224 17.73 4.84 7.50
CA ARG A 224 18.64 5.31 8.59
C ARG A 224 19.29 6.68 8.40
N GLY A 225 19.31 7.24 7.20
CA GLY A 225 19.99 8.51 6.95
C GLY A 225 19.02 9.65 6.69
N ARG A 226 19.36 10.88 7.13
CA ARG A 226 18.90 12.07 6.39
C ARG A 226 19.50 11.97 4.99
N ALA A 227 18.83 11.30 4.05
CA ALA A 227 19.32 11.36 2.68
C ALA A 227 19.16 12.79 2.23
N ASN A 228 20.29 13.40 1.94
CA ASN A 228 20.27 14.50 1.00
C ASN A 228 19.75 13.98 -0.35
N PHE A 229 19.26 14.91 -1.18
CA PHE A 229 18.73 14.61 -2.51
C PHE A 229 19.69 13.76 -3.37
N LYS A 230 21.01 13.91 -3.14
CA LYS A 230 22.07 13.15 -3.81
C LYS A 230 21.99 11.64 -3.50
N TYR A 231 21.87 11.24 -2.24
CA TYR A 231 21.73 9.82 -1.89
C TYR A 231 20.49 9.19 -2.53
N LEU A 232 19.36 9.91 -2.54
CA LEU A 232 18.15 9.40 -3.18
C LEU A 232 18.32 9.18 -4.69
N LYS A 233 19.02 10.10 -5.36
CA LYS A 233 19.36 9.97 -6.77
C LYS A 233 20.30 8.79 -7.02
N ASP A 234 21.28 8.57 -6.15
CA ASP A 234 22.20 7.44 -6.25
C ASP A 234 21.48 6.10 -6.04
N VAL A 235 20.56 6.03 -5.06
CA VAL A 235 19.69 4.86 -4.85
C VAL A 235 18.82 4.62 -6.08
N GLN A 236 18.19 5.67 -6.62
CA GLN A 236 17.37 5.56 -7.83
C GLN A 236 18.15 4.98 -9.01
N ASN A 237 19.35 5.50 -9.28
CA ASN A 237 20.19 5.02 -10.38
C ASN A 237 20.57 3.54 -10.22
N LYS A 238 20.95 3.13 -9.00
CA LYS A 238 21.25 1.72 -8.68
C LYS A 238 20.03 0.82 -8.86
N MET A 239 18.88 1.26 -8.35
CA MET A 239 17.60 0.56 -8.47
C MET A 239 17.22 0.34 -9.93
N THR A 240 17.25 1.39 -10.75
CA THR A 240 16.95 1.30 -12.18
C THR A 240 17.88 0.30 -12.88
N ALA A 241 19.18 0.38 -12.66
CA ALA A 241 20.14 -0.55 -13.26
C ALA A 241 19.88 -2.02 -12.85
N ASN A 242 19.54 -2.27 -11.59
CA ASN A 242 19.25 -3.60 -11.08
C ASN A 242 17.93 -4.15 -11.61
N VAL A 243 16.89 -3.32 -11.71
CA VAL A 243 15.60 -3.69 -12.32
C VAL A 243 15.79 -4.09 -13.79
N GLU A 244 16.55 -3.31 -14.56
CA GLU A 244 16.83 -3.64 -15.97
C GLU A 244 17.66 -4.92 -16.12
N LYS A 245 18.61 -5.16 -15.19
CA LYS A 245 19.34 -6.43 -15.13
C LYS A 245 18.42 -7.60 -14.83
N PHE A 246 17.47 -7.44 -13.91
CA PHE A 246 16.46 -8.47 -13.62
C PHE A 246 15.55 -8.73 -14.82
N LYS A 247 14.98 -7.69 -15.43
CA LYS A 247 14.10 -7.80 -16.60
C LYS A 247 14.76 -8.53 -17.77
N ARG A 248 16.06 -8.31 -18.03
CA ARG A 248 16.80 -9.02 -19.08
C ARG A 248 17.05 -10.50 -18.80
N LYS A 249 17.15 -10.91 -17.54
CA LYS A 249 17.48 -12.28 -17.14
C LYS A 249 16.26 -13.13 -16.79
N ARG A 250 15.15 -12.50 -16.41
CA ARG A 250 13.95 -13.22 -15.97
C ARG A 250 13.29 -13.94 -17.14
N LEU A 251 12.73 -15.11 -16.85
CA LEU A 251 11.69 -15.68 -17.70
C LEU A 251 10.42 -14.85 -17.51
N THR A 252 9.76 -14.49 -18.61
CA THR A 252 8.54 -13.67 -18.55
C THR A 252 7.37 -14.51 -18.08
N ASN A 253 6.75 -14.11 -16.97
CA ASN A 253 5.51 -14.69 -16.52
C ASN A 253 4.34 -14.12 -17.34
N THR A 254 3.55 -15.01 -17.96
CA THR A 254 2.44 -14.67 -18.86
C THR A 254 1.07 -14.82 -18.22
N SER A 255 0.99 -15.03 -16.90
CA SER A 255 -0.30 -15.15 -16.21
C SER A 255 -1.12 -13.86 -16.35
N SER A 256 -2.39 -14.02 -16.68
CA SER A 256 -3.37 -12.94 -16.70
C SER A 256 -3.60 -12.35 -15.30
N LEU A 257 -4.23 -11.19 -15.22
CA LEU A 257 -4.53 -10.57 -13.93
C LEU A 257 -5.49 -11.45 -13.11
N SER A 258 -6.47 -12.08 -13.75
CA SER A 258 -7.41 -13.01 -13.11
C SER A 258 -6.71 -14.23 -12.50
N GLU A 259 -5.73 -14.83 -13.19
CA GLU A 259 -4.94 -15.95 -12.66
C GLU A 259 -4.07 -15.53 -11.46
N LEU A 260 -3.46 -14.35 -11.51
CA LEU A 260 -2.72 -13.78 -10.37
C LEU A 260 -3.66 -13.47 -9.20
N PHE A 261 -4.86 -12.98 -9.48
CA PHE A 261 -5.86 -12.69 -8.46
C PHE A 261 -6.30 -13.96 -7.72
N VAL A 262 -6.67 -15.01 -8.45
CA VAL A 262 -7.06 -16.31 -7.86
C VAL A 262 -5.91 -16.93 -7.07
N SER A 263 -4.70 -16.97 -7.65
CA SER A 263 -3.55 -17.58 -6.98
C SER A 263 -3.06 -16.80 -5.76
N PHE A 264 -3.31 -15.49 -5.67
CA PHE A 264 -3.10 -14.71 -4.46
C PHE A 264 -4.01 -15.16 -3.31
N PHE A 265 -5.32 -15.29 -3.56
CA PHE A 265 -6.24 -15.79 -2.53
C PHE A 265 -5.97 -17.24 -2.17
N GLN A 266 -5.56 -18.07 -3.13
CA GLN A 266 -5.09 -19.42 -2.86
C GLN A 266 -3.91 -19.41 -1.89
N LYS A 267 -2.88 -18.61 -2.20
CA LYS A 267 -1.61 -18.52 -1.44
C LYS A 267 -1.82 -18.10 0.01
N PHE A 268 -2.74 -17.16 0.24
CA PHE A 268 -3.03 -16.62 1.57
C PHE A 268 -4.31 -17.18 2.21
N SER A 269 -4.92 -18.22 1.63
CA SER A 269 -6.12 -18.89 2.19
C SER A 269 -5.89 -19.52 3.57
N ARG A 270 -4.63 -19.76 3.95
CA ARG A 270 -4.18 -20.34 5.24
C ARG A 270 -3.16 -19.43 5.92
N ILE A 271 -3.39 -18.12 5.87
CA ILE A 271 -2.47 -17.10 6.42
C ILE A 271 -2.26 -17.22 7.93
N ASP A 272 -3.23 -17.77 8.65
CA ASP A 272 -3.22 -18.10 10.09
C ASP A 272 -2.29 -19.26 10.47
N LEU A 273 -2.09 -20.25 9.60
CA LEU A 273 -1.20 -21.39 9.89
C LEU A 273 0.29 -21.02 9.84
N SER A 274 0.62 -19.75 9.60
CA SER A 274 1.98 -19.25 9.48
C SER A 274 2.67 -18.93 10.82
N ASN A 275 2.13 -19.34 11.97
CA ASN A 275 2.64 -18.95 13.29
C ASN A 275 4.14 -19.24 13.51
N SER A 276 4.72 -20.23 12.84
CA SER A 276 6.15 -20.55 12.94
C SER A 276 7.03 -19.84 11.90
N ASN A 277 6.43 -19.24 10.87
CA ASN A 277 7.13 -18.63 9.75
C ASN A 277 6.73 -17.17 9.57
N TYR A 278 7.42 -16.46 8.68
CA TYR A 278 7.00 -15.15 8.21
C TYR A 278 7.37 -14.91 6.75
N PHE A 279 6.66 -13.95 6.15
CA PHE A 279 6.91 -13.51 4.79
C PHE A 279 7.99 -12.43 4.78
N CYS A 280 9.08 -12.65 4.04
CA CYS A 280 10.17 -11.71 3.90
C CYS A 280 10.28 -11.24 2.44
N THR A 281 9.75 -10.05 2.14
CA THR A 281 9.86 -9.46 0.79
C THR A 281 11.30 -9.06 0.45
N TYR A 282 12.16 -8.84 1.46
CA TYR A 282 13.58 -8.56 1.26
C TYR A 282 14.29 -9.73 0.58
N THR A 283 14.05 -10.95 1.05
CA THR A 283 14.69 -12.18 0.51
C THR A 283 13.82 -12.92 -0.51
N GLY A 284 12.52 -12.62 -0.57
CA GLY A 284 11.55 -13.32 -1.42
C GLY A 284 11.23 -14.73 -0.94
N LYS A 285 11.43 -15.03 0.35
CA LYS A 285 11.32 -16.38 0.91
C LYS A 285 10.40 -16.45 2.14
N TRP A 286 9.92 -17.66 2.42
CA TRP A 286 9.45 -18.05 3.73
C TRP A 286 10.66 -18.20 4.66
N GLU A 287 10.67 -17.48 5.78
CA GLU A 287 11.72 -17.57 6.79
C GLU A 287 11.11 -18.11 8.10
N GLU A 288 11.85 -19.01 8.75
CA GLU A 288 11.50 -19.52 10.08
C GLU A 288 11.77 -18.44 11.13
N ARG A 289 10.95 -18.42 12.19
CA ARG A 289 11.18 -17.54 13.33
C ARG A 289 12.32 -18.10 14.20
N GLU A 290 13.49 -17.45 14.20
CA GLU A 290 14.59 -17.89 15.08
C GLU A 290 14.25 -17.61 16.56
N ALA A 291 14.75 -18.47 17.45
CA ALA A 291 14.44 -18.44 18.88
C ALA A 291 14.81 -17.13 19.60
N SER A 292 15.85 -16.44 19.14
CA SER A 292 16.32 -15.15 19.67
C SER A 292 15.38 -13.97 19.36
N PHE A 293 14.49 -14.13 18.38
CA PHE A 293 13.46 -13.14 18.03
C PHE A 293 12.14 -13.39 18.78
N LEU A 294 11.95 -14.54 19.42
CA LEU A 294 10.64 -14.94 19.99
C LEU A 294 10.11 -13.94 21.03
N THR A 295 10.95 -13.33 21.85
CA THR A 295 10.49 -12.38 22.90
C THR A 295 9.80 -11.12 22.36
N LEU A 296 10.12 -10.68 21.14
CA LEU A 296 9.48 -9.53 20.48
C LEU A 296 8.31 -9.95 19.57
N PHE A 297 8.24 -11.23 19.19
CA PHE A 297 7.35 -11.75 18.14
C PHE A 297 6.21 -12.63 18.68
N GLU A 298 6.31 -13.13 19.91
CA GLU A 298 5.29 -13.95 20.58
C GLU A 298 3.94 -13.24 20.76
N ILE A 299 3.89 -11.91 20.63
CA ILE A 299 2.66 -11.13 20.84
C ILE A 299 1.91 -10.86 19.52
N SER A 300 2.57 -10.93 18.36
CA SER A 300 1.94 -10.58 17.07
C SER A 300 1.37 -11.80 16.35
N PRO A 301 0.05 -11.85 16.08
CA PRO A 301 -0.60 -13.00 15.44
C PRO A 301 -0.22 -13.15 13.96
N LEU A 302 0.32 -12.09 13.33
CA LEU A 302 0.82 -12.13 11.97
C LEU A 302 2.09 -11.28 11.84
N TYR A 303 3.08 -11.81 11.11
CA TYR A 303 4.34 -11.11 10.89
C TYR A 303 4.68 -10.97 9.41
N ILE A 304 4.86 -9.72 8.98
CA ILE A 304 5.37 -9.35 7.66
C ILE A 304 6.59 -8.47 7.89
N LYS A 305 7.79 -8.95 7.54
CA LYS A 305 9.03 -8.20 7.78
C LYS A 305 9.06 -6.96 6.90
N ASP A 306 9.27 -5.79 7.50
CA ASP A 306 9.51 -4.58 6.73
C ASP A 306 10.88 -4.69 6.03
N PRO A 307 10.92 -4.61 4.68
CA PRO A 307 12.17 -4.76 3.93
C PRO A 307 13.11 -3.55 4.04
N PHE A 308 12.64 -2.42 4.60
CA PHE A 308 13.42 -1.16 4.68
C PHE A 308 13.70 -0.70 6.11
N ALA A 309 13.08 -1.34 7.11
CA ALA A 309 13.28 -1.04 8.50
C ALA A 309 13.63 -2.30 9.30
N ARG A 310 14.79 -2.27 9.96
CA ARG A 310 15.30 -3.43 10.70
C ARG A 310 14.35 -3.80 11.83
N ASN A 311 13.98 -5.08 11.89
CA ASN A 311 13.15 -5.69 12.94
C ASN A 311 11.74 -5.07 13.09
N GLU A 312 11.21 -4.41 12.06
CA GLU A 312 9.82 -3.93 12.09
C GLU A 312 8.85 -4.95 11.47
N ASN A 313 7.71 -5.14 12.16
CA ASN A 313 6.56 -5.86 11.63
C ASN A 313 5.62 -4.88 10.90
N ALA A 314 5.49 -5.01 9.59
CA ALA A 314 4.54 -4.23 8.80
C ALA A 314 3.07 -4.60 9.13
N ALA A 315 2.83 -5.80 9.65
CA ALA A 315 1.53 -6.29 10.10
C ALA A 315 1.27 -6.08 11.60
N ARG A 316 2.07 -5.26 12.30
CA ARG A 316 1.93 -5.01 13.75
C ARG A 316 0.56 -4.51 14.22
N ALA A 317 -0.22 -3.93 13.32
CA ALA A 317 -1.56 -3.44 13.62
C ALA A 317 -2.59 -4.58 13.67
N VAL A 318 -2.24 -5.77 13.18
CA VAL A 318 -3.13 -6.94 13.20
C VAL A 318 -3.16 -7.50 14.62
N CYS A 319 -4.33 -7.42 15.26
CA CYS A 319 -4.56 -7.94 16.61
C CYS A 319 -5.20 -9.33 16.61
N ASP A 320 -5.97 -9.64 15.58
CA ASP A 320 -6.62 -10.95 15.37
C ASP A 320 -6.56 -11.32 13.88
N THR A 321 -6.30 -12.60 13.60
CA THR A 321 -6.24 -13.13 12.24
C THR A 321 -7.53 -13.85 11.82
N SER A 322 -8.47 -14.10 12.74
CA SER A 322 -9.67 -14.90 12.46
C SER A 322 -10.49 -14.32 11.32
N LYS A 323 -10.84 -13.02 11.41
CA LYS A 323 -11.57 -12.30 10.35
C LYS A 323 -10.80 -12.26 9.02
N ILE A 324 -9.48 -12.09 9.11
CA ILE A 324 -8.58 -12.02 7.94
C ILE A 324 -8.59 -13.37 7.22
N SER A 325 -8.28 -14.45 7.93
CA SER A 325 -8.22 -15.81 7.39
C SER A 325 -9.57 -16.25 6.81
N GLU A 326 -10.66 -15.92 7.49
CA GLU A 326 -12.01 -16.17 6.99
C GLU A 326 -12.26 -15.42 5.66
N ALA A 327 -11.92 -14.14 5.58
CA ALA A 327 -12.10 -13.34 4.36
C ALA A 327 -11.29 -13.92 3.18
N PHE A 328 -10.02 -14.28 3.40
CA PHE A 328 -9.18 -14.90 2.36
C PHE A 328 -9.76 -16.25 1.91
N ARG A 329 -10.13 -17.12 2.85
CA ARG A 329 -10.68 -18.45 2.56
C ARG A 329 -12.02 -18.36 1.82
N LYS A 330 -12.97 -17.55 2.32
CA LYS A 330 -14.28 -17.35 1.68
C LYS A 330 -14.13 -16.79 0.28
N THR A 331 -13.26 -15.80 0.09
CA THR A 331 -13.01 -15.20 -1.23
C THR A 331 -12.40 -16.23 -2.19
N TYR A 332 -11.40 -17.00 -1.75
CA TYR A 332 -10.83 -18.06 -2.58
C TYR A 332 -11.89 -19.10 -2.99
N SER A 333 -12.68 -19.60 -2.04
CA SER A 333 -13.76 -20.56 -2.31
C SER A 333 -14.80 -20.00 -3.28
N MET A 334 -15.16 -18.72 -3.14
CA MET A 334 -16.08 -18.04 -4.06
C MET A 334 -15.51 -17.97 -5.48
N LEU A 335 -14.23 -17.56 -5.62
CA LEU A 335 -13.57 -17.40 -6.93
C LEU A 335 -13.48 -18.70 -7.72
N ILE A 336 -13.34 -19.86 -7.05
CA ILE A 336 -13.27 -21.17 -7.73
C ILE A 336 -14.65 -21.82 -7.92
N SER A 337 -15.74 -21.19 -7.44
CA SER A 337 -17.10 -21.73 -7.50
C SER A 337 -17.90 -21.23 -8.72
N ALA A 338 -19.20 -21.57 -8.80
CA ALA A 338 -20.12 -20.96 -9.77
C ALA A 338 -20.21 -19.43 -9.60
N SER A 339 -20.16 -18.91 -8.37
CA SER A 339 -20.20 -17.46 -8.11
C SER A 339 -18.99 -16.71 -8.69
N GLY A 340 -17.83 -17.36 -8.79
CA GLY A 340 -16.64 -16.81 -9.45
C GLY A 340 -16.78 -16.68 -10.97
N ARG A 341 -17.85 -17.23 -11.55
CA ARG A 341 -18.20 -17.15 -12.97
C ARG A 341 -19.37 -16.20 -13.25
N ASP A 342 -19.90 -15.56 -12.21
CA ASP A 342 -21.02 -14.63 -12.32
C ASP A 342 -20.56 -13.20 -12.00
N ARG A 343 -20.72 -12.30 -12.98
CA ARG A 343 -20.28 -10.90 -12.88
C ARG A 343 -20.92 -10.19 -11.68
N LEU A 344 -22.22 -10.37 -11.45
CA LEU A 344 -22.94 -9.69 -10.37
C LEU A 344 -22.47 -10.19 -8.99
N SER A 345 -22.25 -11.49 -8.85
CA SER A 345 -21.68 -12.11 -7.65
C SER A 345 -20.28 -11.59 -7.38
N LEU A 346 -19.41 -11.51 -8.40
CA LEU A 346 -18.06 -10.97 -8.27
C LEU A 346 -18.10 -9.52 -7.78
N ILE A 347 -18.86 -8.64 -8.42
CA ILE A 347 -18.98 -7.23 -8.01
C ILE A 347 -19.54 -7.14 -6.58
N SER A 348 -20.53 -7.95 -6.23
CA SER A 348 -21.17 -7.90 -4.91
C SER A 348 -20.27 -8.41 -3.78
N ASN A 349 -19.21 -9.17 -4.08
CA ASN A 349 -18.33 -9.79 -3.08
C ASN A 349 -16.88 -9.24 -3.09
N LEU A 350 -16.52 -8.39 -4.07
CA LEU A 350 -15.15 -7.87 -4.20
C LEU A 350 -15.02 -6.37 -3.97
N VAL A 351 -16.11 -5.59 -4.04
CA VAL A 351 -16.02 -4.13 -3.94
C VAL A 351 -17.04 -3.53 -3.02
N ARG A 352 -16.71 -2.35 -2.45
CA ARG A 352 -17.60 -1.63 -1.56
C ARG A 352 -18.85 -1.09 -2.27
N PRO A 353 -19.95 -0.79 -1.54
CA PRO A 353 -21.17 -0.25 -2.12
C PRO A 353 -20.98 0.98 -3.01
N GLU A 354 -20.02 1.84 -2.69
CA GLU A 354 -19.73 3.06 -3.46
C GLU A 354 -19.12 2.76 -4.82
N VAL A 355 -18.32 1.69 -4.93
CA VAL A 355 -17.76 1.22 -6.21
C VAL A 355 -18.82 0.45 -6.98
N ARG A 356 -19.56 -0.42 -6.29
CA ARG A 356 -20.64 -1.21 -6.89
C ARG A 356 -21.69 -0.32 -7.57
N SER A 357 -22.12 0.77 -6.92
CA SER A 357 -23.13 1.68 -7.48
C SER A 357 -22.68 2.42 -8.74
N LYS A 358 -21.36 2.49 -8.99
CA LYS A 358 -20.78 3.04 -10.22
C LYS A 358 -20.68 2.02 -11.36
N ILE A 359 -20.63 0.73 -11.03
CA ILE A 359 -20.54 -0.37 -12.01
C ILE A 359 -21.93 -0.90 -12.39
N ILE A 360 -22.84 -0.94 -11.42
CA ILE A 360 -24.23 -1.38 -11.57
C ILE A 360 -25.10 -0.21 -11.07
N PRO A 361 -25.51 0.71 -11.96
CA PRO A 361 -26.48 1.74 -11.62
C PRO A 361 -27.76 1.08 -11.08
N ARG A 362 -28.41 1.71 -10.10
CA ARG A 362 -29.77 1.31 -9.72
C ARG A 362 -30.71 1.86 -10.80
N ASP A 363 -31.52 0.99 -11.38
CA ASP A 363 -32.62 1.37 -12.27
C ASP A 363 -33.64 2.25 -11.55
#